data_AF-A0A3P7CG14-F1
#
_entry.id   AF-A0A3P7CG14-F1
#
_cell.length_a   1.000
_cell.length_b   1.000
_cell.length_c   1.000
_cell.angle_alpha   90.00
_cell.angle_beta   90.00
_cell.angle_gamma   90.00
#
_symmetry.space_group_name_H-M   'P 1'
#
loop_
_entity.id
_entity.type
_entity.pdbx_description
1 polymer ?
#
loop_
_entity_poly.entity_id
_entity_poly.type
_entity_poly.pdbx_seq_one_letter_code
_entity_poly.pdbx_strand_id
1 'polypeptide(L)'
;MKCLSDAIKRNDLMAVEKIVYEQDPYEVRRVKMPTYTTEEEPNLIASSAPTRLIGCLCEPEANAINWMEISKGPPTKCFCGHWFKLVDFEEYLANLTY
;
A
#
# COMPACT_ATOMS: atom_id res chain seq x y z
N MET A 1 -8.66 -10.58 -3.49
CA MET A 1 -7.64 -10.73 -2.43
C MET A 1 -7.74 -12.12 -1.84
N LYS A 2 -6.75 -13.00 -2.08
CA LYS A 2 -6.87 -14.44 -1.80
C LYS A 2 -6.96 -14.74 -0.30
N CYS A 3 -6.14 -14.06 0.51
CA CYS A 3 -6.10 -14.26 1.97
C CYS A 3 -7.46 -14.04 2.66
N LEU A 4 -8.21 -12.99 2.30
CA LEU A 4 -9.55 -12.72 2.85
C LEU A 4 -10.56 -13.77 2.41
N SER A 5 -10.55 -14.14 1.12
CA SER A 5 -11.43 -15.21 0.63
C SER A 5 -11.16 -16.53 1.34
N ASP A 6 -9.90 -16.86 1.60
CA ASP A 6 -9.52 -18.08 2.30
C ASP A 6 -9.90 -18.03 3.80
N ALA A 7 -9.77 -16.88 4.47
CA ALA A 7 -10.23 -16.69 5.84
C ALA A 7 -11.76 -16.90 5.97
N ILE A 8 -12.53 -16.31 5.05
CA ILE A 8 -13.98 -16.48 4.98
C ILE A 8 -14.34 -17.95 4.76
N LYS A 9 -13.68 -18.63 3.82
CA LYS A 9 -13.93 -20.07 3.54
C LYS A 9 -13.63 -20.97 4.74
N ARG A 10 -12.63 -20.62 5.56
CA ARG A 10 -12.31 -21.33 6.80
C ARG A 10 -13.18 -20.94 7.99
N ASN A 11 -14.10 -19.99 7.81
CA ASN A 11 -14.90 -19.39 8.88
C ASN A 11 -14.04 -18.81 10.03
N ASP A 12 -12.86 -18.28 9.69
CA ASP A 12 -11.92 -17.68 10.63
C ASP A 12 -12.25 -16.19 10.80
N LEU A 13 -13.22 -15.91 11.68
CA LEU A 13 -13.73 -14.54 11.89
C LEU A 13 -12.67 -13.60 12.46
N MET A 14 -11.73 -14.12 13.27
CA MET A 14 -10.63 -13.33 13.81
C MET A 14 -9.67 -12.88 12.70
N ALA A 15 -9.34 -13.77 11.77
CA ALA A 15 -8.54 -13.40 10.61
C ALA A 15 -9.27 -12.41 9.69
N VAL A 16 -10.60 -12.58 9.50
CA VAL A 16 -11.40 -11.62 8.72
C VAL A 16 -11.39 -10.24 9.38
N GLU A 17 -11.64 -10.16 10.69
CA GLU A 17 -11.62 -8.91 11.46
C GLU A 17 -10.25 -8.24 11.34
N LYS A 18 -9.17 -8.99 11.59
CA LYS A 18 -7.81 -8.48 11.47
C LYS A 18 -7.51 -7.91 10.08
N ILE A 19 -7.83 -8.66 9.03
CA ILE A 19 -7.59 -8.22 7.64
C ILE A 19 -8.41 -6.96 7.34
N VAL A 20 -9.71 -6.95 7.65
CA VAL A 20 -10.59 -5.82 7.31
C VAL A 20 -10.25 -4.57 8.13
N TYR A 21 -10.05 -4.71 9.43
CA TYR A 21 -9.85 -3.59 10.34
C TYR A 21 -8.40 -3.17 10.47
N GLU A 22 -7.42 -4.07 10.61
CA GLU A 22 -6.04 -3.63 10.81
C GLU A 22 -5.37 -3.30 9.48
N GLN A 23 -5.61 -4.13 8.46
CA GLN A 23 -4.88 -4.05 7.20
C GLN A 23 -5.57 -3.19 6.13
N ASP A 24 -6.83 -2.80 6.36
CA ASP A 24 -7.61 -1.88 5.52
C ASP A 24 -7.45 -2.11 4.00
N PRO A 25 -7.76 -3.31 3.50
CA PRO A 25 -7.54 -3.70 2.10
C PRO A 25 -8.38 -2.90 1.09
N TYR A 26 -9.40 -2.20 1.58
CA TYR A 26 -10.26 -1.32 0.80
C TYR A 26 -9.88 0.16 0.97
N GLU A 27 -8.81 0.45 1.72
CA GLU A 27 -8.17 1.75 1.84
C GLU A 27 -9.14 2.86 2.23
N VAL A 28 -10.01 2.54 3.19
CA VAL A 28 -11.00 3.48 3.72
C VAL A 28 -10.30 4.59 4.50
N ARG A 29 -9.12 4.30 5.07
CA ARG A 29 -8.32 5.23 5.85
C ARG A 29 -7.28 5.93 4.98
N ARG A 30 -6.95 7.15 5.39
CA ARG A 30 -5.80 7.87 4.83
C ARG A 30 -4.51 7.19 5.25
N VAL A 31 -3.70 6.80 4.27
CA VAL A 31 -2.34 6.31 4.50
C VAL A 31 -1.45 7.50 4.87
N LYS A 32 -0.73 7.39 5.99
CA LYS A 32 0.32 8.34 6.35
C LYS A 32 1.64 7.84 5.79
N MET A 33 2.27 8.67 4.97
CA MET A 33 3.62 8.40 4.47
C MET A 33 4.64 8.57 5.62
N PRO A 34 5.66 7.70 5.73
CA PRO A 34 6.78 7.91 6.63
C PRO A 34 7.52 9.21 6.31
N THR A 35 8.22 9.77 7.29
CA THR A 35 9.00 11.01 7.12
C THR A 35 10.13 10.87 6.11
N TYR A 36 10.65 9.65 5.92
CA TYR A 36 11.74 9.35 4.99
C TYR A 36 11.59 7.93 4.43
N THR A 37 12.02 7.73 3.18
CA THR A 37 12.04 6.42 2.50
C THR A 37 13.26 6.35 1.60
N THR A 38 13.82 5.16 1.40
CA THR A 38 14.89 4.90 0.43
C THR A 38 14.43 3.97 -0.68
N GLU A 39 15.30 3.69 -1.64
CA GLU A 39 15.03 2.68 -2.67
C GLU A 39 14.92 1.28 -2.05
N GLU A 40 15.72 0.99 -1.02
CA GLU A 40 15.71 -0.26 -0.27
C GLU A 40 14.51 -0.36 0.69
N GLU A 41 14.07 0.77 1.25
CA GLU A 41 12.92 0.88 2.15
C GLU A 41 11.84 1.84 1.57
N PRO A 42 11.16 1.43 0.48
CA PRO A 42 10.13 2.25 -0.17
C PRO A 42 8.78 2.14 0.54
N ASN A 43 7.87 3.08 0.23
CA ASN A 43 6.46 2.95 0.55
C ASN A 43 5.84 1.79 -0.24
N LEU A 44 5.41 0.73 0.43
CA LEU A 44 4.72 -0.38 -0.22
C LEU A 44 3.28 0.00 -0.55
N ILE A 45 2.88 -0.23 -1.80
CA ILE A 45 1.53 0.02 -2.29
C ILE A 45 0.96 -1.31 -2.79
N ALA A 46 -0.13 -1.78 -2.18
CA ALA A 46 -0.76 -3.04 -2.59
C ALA A 46 -1.55 -2.87 -3.90
N SER A 47 -1.51 -3.82 -4.83
CA SER A 47 -2.44 -3.86 -5.96
C SER A 47 -2.60 -5.27 -6.49
N SER A 48 -3.80 -5.61 -6.98
CA SER A 48 -4.02 -6.82 -7.79
C SER A 48 -3.74 -6.59 -9.28
N ALA A 49 -3.60 -5.33 -9.70
CA ALA A 49 -3.29 -4.95 -11.07
C ALA A 49 -1.77 -4.79 -11.28
N PRO A 50 -1.26 -4.93 -12.52
CA PRO A 50 0.16 -4.76 -12.82
C PRO A 50 0.64 -3.31 -12.68
N THR A 51 -0.28 -2.34 -12.71
CA THR A 51 -0.01 -0.93 -12.48
C THR A 51 -1.03 -0.34 -11.51
N ARG A 52 -0.71 0.83 -10.96
CA ARG A 52 -1.61 1.60 -10.10
C ARG A 52 -1.29 3.09 -10.16
N LEU A 53 -2.34 3.90 -10.28
CA LEU A 53 -2.25 5.34 -10.09
C LEU A 53 -2.15 5.68 -8.60
N ILE A 54 -1.15 6.46 -8.22
CA ILE A 54 -0.98 7.00 -6.87
C ILE A 54 -0.91 8.53 -6.91
N GLY A 55 -1.37 9.15 -5.83
CA GLY A 55 -1.25 10.60 -5.61
C GLY A 55 -0.34 10.88 -4.42
N CYS A 56 0.79 11.53 -4.67
CA CYS A 56 1.70 11.98 -3.61
C CYS A 56 1.43 13.44 -3.27
N LEU A 57 1.08 13.70 -2.01
CA LEU A 57 1.06 15.04 -1.45
C LEU A 57 2.46 15.33 -0.88
N CYS A 58 3.30 15.97 -1.69
CA CYS A 58 4.74 16.11 -1.41
C CYS A 58 5.04 16.91 -0.14
N GLU A 59 4.20 17.87 0.19
CA GLU A 59 4.32 18.74 1.36
C GLU A 59 2.94 18.84 2.03
N PRO A 60 2.83 18.91 3.37
CA PRO A 60 1.53 18.88 4.05
C PRO A 60 0.56 20.00 3.60
N GLU A 61 1.09 21.16 3.22
CA GLU A 61 0.34 22.32 2.76
C GLU A 61 0.26 22.45 1.23
N ALA A 62 0.72 21.45 0.48
CA ALA A 62 0.71 21.50 -0.97
C ALA A 62 -0.74 21.62 -1.52
N ASN A 63 -0.93 22.54 -2.46
CA ASN A 63 -2.23 22.75 -3.14
C ASN A 63 -2.41 21.87 -4.39
N ALA A 64 -1.41 21.05 -4.72
CA ALA A 64 -1.42 20.17 -5.87
C ALA A 64 -0.95 18.78 -5.49
N ILE A 65 -1.62 17.77 -6.03
CA ILE A 65 -1.26 16.36 -5.88
C ILE A 65 -0.35 15.98 -7.06
N ASN A 66 0.80 15.38 -6.76
CA ASN A 66 1.62 14.78 -7.80
C ASN A 66 1.09 13.37 -8.12
N TRP A 67 0.46 13.23 -9.28
CA TRP A 67 -0.08 11.95 -9.75
C TRP A 67 0.97 11.18 -10.54
N MET A 68 1.15 9.90 -10.23
CA MET A 68 2.08 9.02 -10.93
C MET A 68 1.49 7.62 -11.03
N GLU A 69 1.67 6.99 -12.19
CA GLU A 69 1.39 5.57 -12.35
C GLU A 69 2.64 4.78 -12.01
N ILE A 70 2.53 3.85 -11.08
CA ILE A 70 3.60 2.92 -10.71
C ILE A 70 3.28 1.53 -11.25
N SER A 71 4.30 0.79 -11.65
CA SER A 71 4.19 -0.56 -12.19
C SER A 71 4.84 -1.57 -11.25
N LYS A 72 4.44 -2.85 -11.33
CA LYS A 72 5.17 -3.93 -10.65
C LYS A 72 6.62 -3.95 -11.08
N GLY A 73 7.53 -4.18 -10.14
CA GLY A 73 8.97 -4.22 -10.39
C GLY A 73 9.76 -3.32 -9.43
N PRO A 74 10.81 -2.64 -9.93
CA PRO A 74 11.62 -1.75 -9.12
C PRO A 74 10.82 -0.58 -8.51
N PRO A 75 11.24 -0.07 -7.35
CA PRO A 75 10.64 1.13 -6.75
C PRO A 75 10.70 2.34 -7.70
N THR A 76 9.66 3.17 -7.66
CA THR A 76 9.57 4.42 -8.40
C THR A 76 9.70 5.60 -7.45
N LYS A 77 10.52 6.59 -7.81
CA LYS A 77 10.73 7.79 -6.99
C LYS A 77 9.81 8.92 -7.42
N CYS A 78 9.14 9.56 -6.46
CA CYS A 78 8.43 10.82 -6.65
C CYS A 78 9.41 11.99 -6.73
N PHE A 79 9.00 13.13 -7.29
CA PHE A 79 9.80 14.34 -7.35
C PHE A 79 10.27 14.83 -5.96
N CYS A 80 9.48 14.62 -4.91
CA CYS A 80 9.85 14.96 -3.54
C CYS A 80 10.94 14.07 -2.93
N GLY A 81 11.36 13.01 -3.63
CA GLY A 81 12.41 12.09 -3.17
C GLY A 81 11.89 10.84 -2.48
N HIS A 82 10.59 10.75 -2.17
CA HIS A 82 10.01 9.52 -1.62
C HIS A 82 9.91 8.40 -2.66
N TRP A 83 10.11 7.18 -2.19
CA TRP A 83 10.10 5.97 -3.01
C TRP A 83 8.82 5.17 -2.77
N PHE A 84 8.32 4.55 -3.83
CA PHE A 84 7.08 3.76 -3.82
C PHE A 84 7.30 2.45 -4.58
N LYS A 85 6.81 1.34 -4.04
CA LYS A 85 6.91 0.03 -4.71
C LYS A 85 5.55 -0.62 -4.77
N LEU A 86 5.14 -1.02 -5.98
CA LEU A 86 3.91 -1.77 -6.18
C LEU A 86 4.14 -3.24 -5.83
N VAL A 87 3.35 -3.75 -4.89
CA VAL A 87 3.43 -5.14 -4.40
C VAL A 87 2.06 -5.80 -4.44
N ASP A 88 2.04 -7.13 -4.38
CA ASP A 88 0.80 -7.88 -4.23
C ASP A 88 0.25 -7.72 -2.79
N PHE A 89 -1.06 -7.90 -2.62
CA PHE A 89 -1.68 -7.80 -1.30
C PHE A 89 -1.05 -8.79 -0.31
N GLU A 90 -0.75 -10.01 -0.73
CA GLU A 90 -0.11 -11.00 0.13
C GLU A 90 1.25 -10.53 0.67
N GLU A 91 2.07 -9.86 -0.15
CA GLU A 91 3.35 -9.26 0.27
C GLU A 91 3.12 -8.06 1.19
N TYR A 92 2.18 -7.18 0.84
CA TYR A 92 1.83 -6.02 1.67
C TYR A 92 1.40 -6.42 3.08
N LEU A 93 0.51 -7.40 3.20
CA LEU A 93 -0.04 -7.85 4.48
C LEU A 93 1.00 -8.58 5.35
N ALA A 94 1.97 -9.26 4.74
CA ALA A 94 3.08 -9.90 5.46
C ALA A 94 4.05 -8.87 6.08
N ASN A 95 4.12 -7.66 5.52
CA ASN A 95 4.97 -6.58 6.03
C ASN A 95 4.28 -5.69 7.09
N LEU A 96 2.99 -5.90 7.36
CA LEU A 96 2.24 -5.16 8.39
C LEU A 96 2.31 -5.82 9.79
N THR A 97 2.83 -7.05 9.89
CA THR A 97 3.04 -7.73 11.16
C THR A 97 4.37 -7.32 11.79
N TYR A 98 4.30 -6.34 12.70
CA TYR A 98 5.29 -6.12 13.76
C TYR A 98 4.75 -6.72 15.07
#